data_AF-A0A9D8PE41-F1
#
_entry.id   AF-A0A9D8PE41-F1
#
_cell.length_a   1.000
_cell.length_b   1.000
_cell.length_c   1.000
_cell.angle_alpha   90.00
_cell.angle_beta   90.00
_cell.angle_gamma   90.00
#
_symmetry.space_group_name_H-M   'P 1'
#
loop_
_entity.id
_entity.type
_entity.pdbx_description
1 polymer ?
#
loop_
_entity_poly.entity_id
_entity_poly.type
_entity_poly.pdbx_seq_one_letter_code
_entity_poly.pdbx_strand_id
1 'polypeptide(L)'
;MPVTAQKPFRIGDLSSPSPSSRIYHCFSEMKGENTSGTGFSAAIPQEIKGLNWGAFFIPLLWGIFNKVWPAVLSLVPMVGFVMSFILLFKGNEWAWQSKQWDSIEQFKRTQRKWMYWGIAAFLAPFVLILGIGLIIFGLLGYYGYIQ
;
A
#
# COMPACT_ATOMS: atom_id res chain seq x y z
N MET A 1 29.19 -43.19 -21.26
CA MET A 1 28.26 -42.09 -20.90
C MET A 1 27.44 -41.77 -22.15
N PRO A 2 26.11 -41.92 -22.15
CA PRO A 2 25.32 -41.75 -23.37
C PRO A 2 25.11 -40.27 -23.68
N VAL A 3 25.32 -39.90 -24.94
CA VAL A 3 24.97 -38.60 -25.51
C VAL A 3 23.45 -38.55 -25.61
N THR A 4 22.84 -37.62 -24.86
CA THR A 4 21.39 -37.39 -24.87
C THR A 4 20.94 -36.89 -26.25
N ALA A 5 20.05 -37.66 -26.87
CA ALA A 5 19.45 -37.34 -28.15
C ALA A 5 18.64 -36.03 -28.06
N GLN A 6 19.03 -35.02 -28.84
CA GLN A 6 18.17 -33.87 -29.12
C GLN A 6 16.96 -34.35 -29.94
N LYS A 7 15.77 -34.13 -29.39
CA LYS A 7 14.49 -34.44 -30.05
C LYS A 7 14.42 -33.69 -31.39
N PRO A 8 14.00 -34.33 -32.49
CA PRO A 8 13.97 -33.68 -33.80
C PRO A 8 12.98 -32.50 -33.80
N PHE A 9 13.45 -31.35 -34.32
CA PHE A 9 12.65 -30.15 -34.54
C PHE A 9 11.51 -30.49 -35.51
N ARG A 10 10.26 -30.49 -35.02
CA ARG A 10 9.08 -30.77 -35.87
C ARG A 10 8.63 -29.48 -36.52
N ILE A 11 8.44 -29.52 -37.84
CA ILE A 11 7.87 -28.44 -38.65
C ILE A 11 6.45 -28.03 -38.18
N GLY A 12 5.78 -28.86 -37.36
CA GLY A 12 4.52 -28.52 -36.69
C GLY A 12 4.62 -27.40 -35.63
N ASP A 13 5.83 -27.08 -35.16
CA ASP A 13 6.09 -25.97 -34.23
C ASP A 13 6.23 -24.61 -34.98
N LEU A 14 6.16 -24.62 -36.32
CA LEU A 14 6.23 -23.43 -37.17
C LEU A 14 4.88 -22.76 -37.41
N SER A 15 3.83 -23.10 -36.67
CA SER A 15 2.66 -22.22 -36.51
C SER A 15 3.04 -21.00 -35.65
N SER A 16 4.09 -20.30 -36.08
CA SER A 16 4.60 -19.14 -35.39
C SER A 16 3.49 -18.08 -35.37
N PRO A 17 3.17 -17.51 -34.20
CA PRO A 17 2.12 -16.50 -34.09
C PRO A 17 2.37 -15.40 -35.14
N SER A 18 1.30 -14.97 -35.83
CA SER A 18 1.41 -13.93 -36.86
C SER A 18 2.19 -12.73 -36.30
N PRO A 19 2.96 -12.00 -37.13
CA PRO A 19 3.79 -10.88 -36.65
C PRO A 19 3.00 -9.91 -35.76
N SER A 20 1.70 -9.72 -36.04
CA SER A 20 0.81 -8.89 -35.24
C SER A 20 0.63 -9.39 -33.78
N SER A 21 0.41 -10.68 -33.53
CA SER A 21 0.20 -11.19 -32.16
C SER A 21 1.48 -11.17 -31.31
N ARG A 22 2.65 -11.34 -31.93
CA ARG A 22 3.94 -11.10 -31.26
C ARG A 22 4.16 -9.64 -30.88
N ILE A 23 3.78 -8.72 -31.77
CA ILE A 23 3.84 -7.27 -31.50
C ILE A 23 2.87 -6.93 -30.37
N TYR A 24 1.65 -7.49 -30.33
CA TYR A 24 0.72 -7.26 -29.23
C TYR A 24 1.22 -7.80 -27.89
N HIS A 25 1.84 -8.97 -27.85
CA HIS A 25 2.42 -9.52 -26.61
C HIS A 25 3.63 -8.70 -26.13
N CYS A 26 4.57 -8.37 -27.02
CA CYS A 26 5.71 -7.51 -26.70
C CYS A 26 5.28 -6.08 -26.31
N PHE A 27 4.26 -5.54 -26.99
CA PHE A 27 3.68 -4.25 -26.62
C PHE A 27 2.89 -4.31 -25.29
N SER A 28 2.26 -5.46 -24.99
CA SER A 28 1.61 -5.67 -23.68
C SER A 28 2.62 -5.79 -22.54
N GLU A 29 3.80 -6.35 -22.82
CA GLU A 29 4.93 -6.34 -21.88
C GLU A 29 5.48 -4.91 -21.70
N MET A 30 5.66 -4.13 -22.78
CA MET A 30 6.19 -2.76 -22.71
C MET A 30 5.23 -1.73 -22.09
N LYS A 31 3.90 -1.96 -22.14
CA LYS A 31 2.92 -1.05 -21.50
C LYS A 31 2.87 -1.17 -19.97
N GLY A 32 3.56 -2.14 -19.39
CA GLY A 32 3.39 -2.52 -17.98
C GLY A 32 4.68 -2.89 -17.28
N GLU A 33 5.81 -2.29 -17.62
CA GLU A 33 7.00 -2.47 -16.81
C GLU A 33 6.77 -1.84 -15.43
N ASN A 34 6.74 -2.70 -14.41
CA ASN A 34 6.53 -2.30 -13.04
C ASN A 34 7.81 -1.62 -12.53
N THR A 35 7.74 -0.31 -12.32
CA THR A 35 8.85 0.54 -11.88
C THR A 35 8.96 0.63 -10.36
N SER A 36 8.15 -0.09 -9.61
CA SER A 36 8.22 -0.05 -8.15
C SER A 36 9.59 -0.52 -7.65
N GLY A 37 9.99 -0.05 -6.47
CA GLY A 37 11.22 -0.47 -5.81
C GLY A 37 12.53 -0.12 -6.53
N THR A 38 12.51 0.65 -7.63
CA THR A 38 13.72 1.11 -8.33
C THR A 38 14.30 2.40 -7.75
N GLY A 39 13.89 2.77 -6.53
CA GLY A 39 14.35 3.97 -5.83
C GLY A 39 13.69 5.26 -6.33
N PHE A 40 14.33 6.40 -6.10
CA PHE A 40 13.75 7.73 -6.33
C PHE A 40 13.44 8.01 -7.82
N SER A 41 14.14 7.35 -8.75
CA SER A 41 13.91 7.48 -10.19
C SER A 41 12.76 6.63 -10.71
N ALA A 42 12.05 5.89 -9.85
CA ALA A 42 10.88 5.11 -10.25
C ALA A 42 9.81 6.02 -10.87
N ALA A 43 9.35 5.68 -12.07
CA ALA A 43 8.20 6.36 -12.65
C ALA A 43 6.96 6.06 -11.78
N ILE A 44 6.26 7.11 -11.36
CA ILE A 44 5.12 7.00 -10.45
C ILE A 44 3.83 6.94 -11.30
N PRO A 45 3.08 5.83 -11.28
CA PRO A 45 1.80 5.75 -11.97
C PRO A 45 0.83 6.81 -11.42
N GLN A 46 0.08 7.49 -12.30
CA GLN A 46 -0.90 8.49 -11.85
C GLN A 46 -1.99 7.87 -10.96
N GLU A 47 -2.28 6.57 -11.15
CA GLU A 47 -3.30 5.82 -10.42
C GLU A 47 -3.04 5.61 -8.93
N ILE A 48 -1.80 5.77 -8.50
CA ILE A 48 -1.41 5.60 -7.08
C ILE A 48 -1.28 6.94 -6.36
N LYS A 49 -1.40 8.05 -7.08
CA LYS A 49 -1.40 9.38 -6.47
C LYS A 49 -2.69 9.60 -5.68
N GLY A 50 -2.54 10.30 -4.57
CA GLY A 50 -3.65 10.59 -3.67
C GLY A 50 -3.21 10.49 -2.22
N LEU A 51 -4.18 10.71 -1.34
CA LEU A 51 -3.94 10.75 0.10
C LEU A 51 -3.70 9.34 0.65
N ASN A 52 -2.71 9.22 1.54
CA ASN A 52 -2.44 8.01 2.30
C ASN A 52 -2.82 8.20 3.77
N TRP A 53 -4.09 7.96 4.08
CA TRP A 53 -4.61 8.06 5.44
C TRP A 53 -3.98 7.04 6.40
N GLY A 54 -3.54 5.89 5.90
CA GLY A 54 -2.81 4.91 6.71
C GLY A 54 -1.45 5.44 7.16
N ALA A 55 -0.69 6.03 6.24
CA ALA A 55 0.59 6.67 6.52
C ALA A 55 0.45 7.91 7.42
N PHE A 56 -0.66 8.64 7.32
CA PHE A 56 -0.94 9.79 8.16
C PHE A 56 -1.25 9.42 9.62
N PHE A 57 -2.16 8.47 9.84
CA PHE A 57 -2.63 8.12 11.19
C PHE A 57 -1.70 7.14 11.91
N ILE A 58 -1.00 6.26 11.16
CA ILE A 58 -0.12 5.24 11.75
C ILE A 58 1.24 5.24 11.02
N PRO A 59 1.96 6.37 11.00
CA PRO A 59 3.17 6.55 10.17
C PRO A 59 4.25 5.51 10.44
N LEU A 60 4.54 5.24 11.72
CA LEU A 60 5.61 4.31 12.09
C LEU A 60 5.33 2.88 11.59
N LEU A 61 4.15 2.35 11.93
CA LEU A 61 3.79 0.97 11.56
C LEU A 61 3.68 0.86 10.04
N TRP A 62 2.95 1.78 9.41
CA TRP A 62 2.83 1.82 7.96
C TRP A 62 4.20 1.90 7.27
N GLY A 63 5.10 2.75 7.79
CA GLY A 63 6.45 2.95 7.25
C GLY A 63 7.30 1.69 7.26
N ILE A 64 7.29 0.94 8.36
CA ILE A 64 8.03 -0.33 8.49
C ILE A 64 7.56 -1.34 7.43
N PHE A 65 6.24 -1.54 7.30
CA PHE A 65 5.69 -2.52 6.34
C PHE A 65 5.86 -2.11 4.87
N ASN A 66 5.99 -0.81 4.58
CA ASN A 66 6.20 -0.27 3.24
C ASN A 66 7.66 0.11 2.95
N LYS A 67 8.60 -0.15 3.88
CA LYS A 67 10.02 0.22 3.79
C LYS A 67 10.28 1.72 3.62
N VAL A 68 9.39 2.56 4.17
CA VAL A 68 9.49 4.02 4.13
C VAL A 68 10.11 4.53 5.42
N TRP A 69 11.44 4.51 5.50
CA TRP A 69 12.21 4.92 6.68
C TRP A 69 12.02 6.37 7.15
N PRO A 70 11.78 7.36 6.27
CA PRO A 70 11.44 8.71 6.72
C PRO A 70 10.24 8.76 7.68
N ALA A 71 9.36 7.75 7.65
CA ALA A 71 8.23 7.68 8.56
C ALA A 71 8.62 7.53 10.03
N VAL A 72 9.84 7.08 10.35
CA VAL A 72 10.37 7.04 11.73
C VAL A 72 10.48 8.44 12.33
N LEU A 73 10.67 9.48 11.52
CA LEU A 73 10.71 10.88 11.99
C LEU A 73 9.37 11.33 12.62
N SER A 74 8.28 10.58 12.39
CA SER A 74 6.99 10.81 13.06
C SER A 74 7.04 10.69 14.59
N LEU A 75 8.07 10.06 15.16
CA LEU A 75 8.24 9.89 16.61
C LEU A 75 8.68 11.17 17.34
N VAL A 76 9.25 12.14 16.63
CA VAL A 76 9.66 13.42 17.21
C VAL A 76 8.45 14.36 17.17
N PRO A 77 7.94 14.94 18.27
CA PRO A 77 6.61 15.59 18.28
C PRO A 77 6.39 16.67 17.20
N MET A 78 7.24 17.70 17.15
CA MET A 78 7.07 18.79 16.18
C MET A 78 7.41 18.37 14.74
N VAL A 79 8.54 17.67 14.57
CA VAL A 79 8.95 17.15 13.25
C VAL A 79 7.95 16.15 12.73
N GLY A 80 7.42 15.33 13.62
CA GLY A 80 6.55 14.21 13.33
C GLY A 80 5.15 14.64 12.96
N PHE A 81 4.63 15.71 13.57
CA PHE A 81 3.41 16.35 13.11
C PHE A 81 3.53 16.76 11.63
N VAL A 82 4.58 17.49 11.27
CA VAL A 82 4.85 17.88 9.87
C VAL A 82 5.05 16.64 8.99
N MET A 83 5.80 15.66 9.48
CA MET A 83 6.10 14.42 8.77
C MET A 83 4.84 13.64 8.42
N SER A 84 3.86 13.56 9.33
CA SER A 84 2.57 12.91 9.06
C SER A 84 1.85 13.55 7.88
N PHE A 85 1.84 14.88 7.76
CA PHE A 85 1.28 15.56 6.58
C PHE A 85 2.08 15.28 5.30
N ILE A 86 3.41 15.24 5.38
CA ILE A 86 4.23 14.85 4.21
C ILE A 86 3.85 13.43 3.77
N LEU A 87 3.70 12.50 4.71
CA LEU A 87 3.27 11.12 4.44
C LEU A 87 1.84 11.03 3.93
N LEU A 88 0.95 11.93 4.35
CA LEU A 88 -0.41 12.01 3.82
C LEU A 88 -0.39 12.21 2.30
N PHE A 89 0.45 13.12 1.79
CA PHE A 89 0.50 13.42 0.35
C PHE A 89 1.48 12.53 -0.43
N LYS A 90 2.63 12.21 0.16
CA LYS A 90 3.75 11.51 -0.52
C LYS A 90 3.90 10.05 -0.13
N GLY A 91 3.13 9.55 0.83
CA GLY A 91 3.26 8.18 1.33
C GLY A 91 3.13 7.14 0.21
N ASN A 92 2.16 7.29 -0.69
CA ASN A 92 2.02 6.35 -1.81
C ASN A 92 3.24 6.34 -2.74
N GLU A 93 3.80 7.51 -3.04
CA GLU A 93 4.98 7.67 -3.88
C GLU A 93 6.20 7.00 -3.25
N TRP A 94 6.45 7.28 -1.97
CA TRP A 94 7.58 6.69 -1.25
C TRP A 94 7.43 5.19 -1.09
N ALA A 95 6.23 4.69 -0.78
CA ALA A 95 5.98 3.25 -0.70
C ALA A 95 6.16 2.54 -2.06
N TRP A 96 5.85 3.22 -3.16
CA TRP A 96 6.11 2.71 -4.51
C TRP A 96 7.61 2.66 -4.81
N GLN A 97 8.34 3.71 -4.45
CA GLN A 97 9.79 3.83 -4.68
C GLN A 97 10.62 2.88 -3.81
N SER A 98 10.20 2.63 -2.57
CA SER A 98 10.99 1.89 -1.56
C SER A 98 10.83 0.37 -1.60
N LYS A 99 9.74 -0.14 -2.16
CA LYS A 99 9.42 -1.58 -2.13
C LYS A 99 9.01 -2.06 -3.52
N GLN A 100 9.51 -3.24 -3.89
CA GLN A 100 9.07 -3.98 -5.08
C GLN A 100 7.66 -4.53 -4.84
N TRP A 101 6.74 -4.22 -5.75
CA TRP A 101 5.36 -4.70 -5.78
C TRP A 101 5.18 -5.55 -7.04
N ASP A 102 4.25 -6.51 -7.03
CA ASP A 102 4.00 -7.34 -8.20
C ASP A 102 3.16 -6.60 -9.25
N SER A 103 2.21 -5.77 -8.78
CA SER A 103 1.35 -4.95 -9.65
C SER A 103 0.79 -3.71 -8.94
N ILE A 104 0.26 -2.77 -9.73
CA ILE A 104 -0.42 -1.56 -9.23
C ILE A 104 -1.66 -1.95 -8.39
N GLU A 105 -2.39 -2.99 -8.79
CA GLU A 105 -3.57 -3.49 -8.08
C GLU A 105 -3.21 -4.05 -6.72
N GLN A 106 -2.11 -4.82 -6.64
CA GLN A 106 -1.60 -5.36 -5.38
C GLN A 106 -1.19 -4.23 -4.42
N PHE A 107 -0.53 -3.19 -4.94
CA PHE A 107 -0.20 -1.99 -4.19
C PHE A 107 -1.46 -1.30 -3.64
N LYS A 108 -2.43 -0.98 -4.53
CA LYS A 108 -3.68 -0.30 -4.15
C LYS A 108 -4.49 -1.09 -3.15
N ARG A 109 -4.55 -2.43 -3.28
CA ARG A 109 -5.23 -3.30 -2.31
C ARG A 109 -4.57 -3.20 -0.92
N THR A 110 -3.25 -3.15 -0.88
CA THR A 110 -2.50 -3.01 0.38
C THR A 110 -2.70 -1.63 1.00
N GLN A 111 -2.61 -0.55 0.22
CA GLN A 111 -2.85 0.80 0.72
C GLN A 111 -4.29 1.00 1.20
N ARG A 112 -5.29 0.36 0.55
CA ARG A 112 -6.67 0.37 1.04
C ARG A 112 -6.84 -0.28 2.42
N LYS A 113 -6.15 -1.40 2.67
CA LYS A 113 -6.15 -2.01 4.01
C LYS A 113 -5.56 -1.05 5.04
N TRP A 114 -4.44 -0.41 4.71
CA TRP A 114 -3.82 0.61 5.56
C TRP A 114 -4.71 1.82 5.81
N MET A 115 -5.49 2.26 4.82
CA MET A 115 -6.49 3.31 5.01
C MET A 115 -7.53 2.90 6.05
N TYR A 116 -8.08 1.68 5.97
CA TYR A 116 -9.04 1.20 6.98
C TYR A 116 -8.41 1.10 8.37
N TRP A 117 -7.19 0.57 8.49
CA TRP A 117 -6.47 0.53 9.76
C TRP A 117 -6.22 1.94 10.33
N GLY A 118 -5.81 2.89 9.49
CA GLY A 118 -5.58 4.28 9.89
C GLY A 118 -6.85 4.96 10.40
N ILE A 119 -7.96 4.82 9.67
CA ILE A 119 -9.26 5.36 10.09
C ILE A 119 -9.73 4.70 11.39
N ALA A 120 -9.60 3.38 11.51
CA ALA A 120 -9.97 2.66 12.72
C ALA A 120 -9.14 3.12 13.93
N ALA A 121 -7.82 3.27 13.77
CA ALA A 121 -6.95 3.77 14.83
C ALA A 121 -7.29 5.19 15.26
N PHE A 122 -7.73 6.04 14.31
CA PHE A 122 -8.19 7.39 14.62
C PHE A 122 -9.54 7.40 15.35
N LEU A 123 -10.53 6.61 14.91
CA LEU A 123 -11.90 6.66 15.44
C LEU A 123 -12.09 5.86 16.74
N ALA A 124 -11.36 4.76 16.93
CA ALA A 124 -11.48 3.89 18.10
C ALA A 124 -11.45 4.61 19.46
N PRO A 125 -10.50 5.54 19.74
CA PRO A 125 -10.47 6.24 21.03
C PRO A 125 -11.72 7.10 21.27
N PHE A 126 -12.26 7.76 20.24
CA PHE A 126 -13.47 8.59 20.37
C PHE A 126 -14.69 7.73 20.71
N VAL A 127 -14.84 6.59 20.03
CA VAL A 127 -15.92 5.63 20.31
C VAL A 127 -15.81 5.09 21.73
N LEU A 128 -14.59 4.76 22.17
CA LEU A 128 -14.35 4.25 23.53
C LEU A 128 -14.68 5.29 24.60
N ILE A 129 -14.20 6.53 24.44
CA ILE A 129 -14.46 7.63 25.38
C ILE A 129 -15.96 7.94 25.45
N LEU A 130 -16.63 8.01 24.30
CA LEU A 130 -18.07 8.23 24.25
C LEU A 130 -18.84 7.10 24.96
N GLY A 131 -18.50 5.85 24.68
CA GLY A 131 -19.13 4.69 25.31
C GLY A 131 -18.96 4.69 26.84
N ILE A 132 -17.74 4.93 27.33
CA ILE A 132 -17.46 5.04 28.76
C ILE A 132 -18.23 6.22 29.38
N GLY A 133 -18.26 7.38 28.71
CA GLY A 133 -19.00 8.55 29.17
C GLY A 133 -20.50 8.28 29.32
N LEU A 134 -21.11 7.59 28.35
CA LEU A 134 -22.53 7.20 28.41
C LEU A 134 -22.81 6.22 29.55
N ILE A 135 -21.90 5.25 29.78
CA ILE A 135 -22.02 4.32 30.90
C ILE A 135 -21.96 5.06 32.24
N ILE A 136 -20.98 5.94 32.44
CA ILE A 136 -20.83 6.72 33.67
C ILE A 136 -22.06 7.62 33.88
N PHE A 137 -22.51 8.32 32.84
CA PHE A 137 -23.69 9.17 32.91
C PHE A 137 -24.94 8.37 33.30
N GLY A 138 -25.16 7.20 32.70
CA GLY A 138 -26.26 6.32 33.05
C GLY A 138 -26.20 5.81 34.50
N LEU A 139 -25.02 5.41 34.97
CA LEU A 139 -24.82 4.96 36.36
C LEU A 139 -25.09 6.10 37.35
N LEU A 140 -24.53 7.30 37.12
CA LEU A 140 -24.75 8.45 38.00
C LEU A 140 -26.23 8.85 38.06
N GLY A 141 -26.92 8.85 36.92
CA GLY A 141 -28.37 9.09 36.86
C GLY A 141 -29.17 8.03 37.62
N TYR A 142 -28.79 6.77 37.50
CA TYR A 142 -29.43 5.67 38.24
C TYR A 142 -29.23 5.78 39.75
N TYR A 143 -28.00 6.05 40.21
CA TYR A 143 -27.72 6.25 41.64
C TYR A 143 -28.49 7.44 42.22
N GLY A 144 -28.61 8.55 41.48
CA GLY A 144 -29.39 9.71 41.90
C GLY A 144 -30.90 9.50 41.89
N TYR A 145 -31.42 8.46 41.22
CA TYR A 145 -32.84 8.12 41.24
C TYR A 145 -33.24 7.28 42.47
N ILE A 146 -32.31 6.52 43.05
CA ILE A 146 -32.58 5.60 44.15
C ILE A 146 -32.40 6.25 45.54
N GLN A 147 -31.70 7.37 45.63
CA GLN A 147 -31.58 8.16 46.86
C GLN A 147 -32.68 9.22 46.94
#